data_AF-A0A524K485-F1
#
_entry.id   AF-A0A524K485-F1
#
_cell.length_a   1.000
_cell.length_b   1.000
_cell.length_c   1.000
_cell.angle_alpha   90.00
_cell.angle_beta   90.00
_cell.angle_gamma   90.00
#
_symmetry.space_group_name_H-M   'P 1'
#
loop_
_entity.id
_entity.type
_entity.pdbx_description
1 polymer ?
#
loop_
_entity_poly.entity_id
_entity_poly.type
_entity_poly.pdbx_seq_one_letter_code
_entity_poly.pdbx_strand_id
1 'polypeptide(L)'
;MRARKSVAGRRRCGGCRPASGPSDQPAVKPDEHHEGSGPFRRIVGSLSGLLATIIAIGRTRLELLTVEVREEVQRTAELLAWGFVGLLAAGAGILYVALAIIFSFWNTHRILATVLVAVGFFALAAIAGILARARLRDQSQFLQATLAELARDEEELRGRSP
;
A
#
# COMPACT_ATOMS: atom_id res chain seq x y z
N MET A 1 15.59 -36.12 -28.16
CA MET A 1 16.47 -36.08 -29.35
C MET A 1 15.94 -35.05 -30.36
N ARG A 2 16.70 -33.96 -30.59
CA ARG A 2 16.79 -33.04 -31.76
C ARG A 2 17.29 -31.69 -31.21
N ALA A 3 18.60 -31.42 -31.23
CA ALA A 3 19.47 -31.06 -32.36
C ALA A 3 19.46 -29.55 -32.71
N ARG A 4 20.50 -28.86 -32.19
CA ARG A 4 21.33 -27.74 -32.69
C ARG A 4 20.73 -26.60 -33.52
N LYS A 5 21.21 -25.38 -33.23
CA LYS A 5 21.98 -24.45 -34.13
C LYS A 5 22.43 -23.24 -33.28
N SER A 6 23.67 -23.14 -32.80
CA SER A 6 24.88 -22.60 -33.46
C SER A 6 24.61 -21.71 -34.69
N VAL A 7 24.77 -20.40 -34.51
CA VAL A 7 25.11 -19.45 -35.57
C VAL A 7 26.27 -18.59 -35.09
N ALA A 8 27.33 -18.61 -35.89
CA ALA A 8 28.56 -17.86 -35.74
C ALA A 8 28.59 -16.67 -36.72
N GLY A 9 29.38 -15.64 -36.35
CA GLY A 9 29.85 -14.59 -37.26
C GLY A 9 28.94 -13.35 -37.30
N ARG A 10 29.44 -12.12 -37.42
CA ARG A 10 30.71 -11.65 -37.98
C ARG A 10 30.91 -10.16 -37.60
N ARG A 11 32.15 -9.83 -37.22
CA ARG A 11 33.03 -8.76 -37.79
C ARG A 11 32.42 -7.40 -38.21
N ARG A 12 32.96 -6.30 -37.66
CA ARG A 12 33.95 -5.35 -38.26
C ARG A 12 33.95 -4.05 -37.42
N CYS A 13 35.14 -3.55 -37.04
CA CYS A 13 35.83 -2.39 -37.66
C CYS A 13 34.90 -1.18 -37.81
N GLY A 14 35.25 0.02 -37.38
CA GLY A 14 36.52 0.60 -36.99
C GLY A 14 36.29 2.10 -36.94
N GLY A 15 37.14 2.82 -36.20
CA GLY A 15 36.98 4.26 -36.12
C GLY A 15 37.90 4.88 -35.08
N CYS A 16 39.21 4.75 -35.29
CA CYS A 16 40.14 5.74 -34.75
C CYS A 16 39.74 7.10 -35.31
N ARG A 17 39.44 8.06 -34.44
CA ARG A 17 39.28 9.47 -34.80
C ARG A 17 40.50 10.21 -34.27
N PRO A 18 41.24 10.92 -35.14
CA PRO A 18 42.49 11.57 -34.75
C PRO A 18 42.24 12.83 -33.92
N ALA A 19 43.22 13.12 -33.08
CA ALA A 19 43.38 14.40 -32.41
C ALA A 19 43.60 15.52 -33.44
N SER A 20 42.86 16.61 -33.31
CA SER A 20 43.08 17.84 -34.06
C SER A 20 42.80 19.06 -33.18
N GLY A 21 43.86 19.80 -32.88
CA GLY A 21 43.81 21.25 -32.68
C GLY A 21 43.74 21.78 -31.25
N PRO A 22 44.82 22.41 -30.74
CA PRO A 22 44.77 23.36 -29.64
C PRO A 22 44.65 24.77 -30.24
N SER A 23 43.47 25.39 -30.19
CA SER A 23 43.32 26.82 -30.48
C SER A 23 42.10 27.39 -29.74
N ASP A 24 42.40 28.44 -28.98
CA ASP A 24 41.51 29.53 -28.59
C ASP A 24 40.46 29.27 -27.51
N GLN A 25 40.95 29.35 -26.27
CA GLN A 25 40.18 29.88 -25.16
C GLN A 25 39.65 31.27 -25.54
N PRO A 26 38.32 31.49 -25.58
CA PRO A 26 37.81 32.84 -25.59
C PRO A 26 37.96 33.42 -24.18
N ALA A 27 38.59 34.59 -24.14
CA ALA A 27 38.79 35.42 -22.96
C ALA A 27 37.50 35.51 -22.12
N VAL A 28 37.60 35.02 -20.89
CA VAL A 28 36.66 35.32 -19.81
C VAL A 28 36.70 36.83 -19.60
N LYS A 29 35.68 37.53 -20.09
CA LYS A 29 35.42 38.92 -19.72
C LYS A 29 35.01 38.95 -18.25
N PRO A 30 35.60 39.84 -17.43
CA PRO A 30 35.07 40.10 -16.10
C PRO A 30 33.72 40.83 -16.24
N ASP A 31 32.76 40.30 -15.49
CA ASP A 31 31.83 41.02 -14.62
C ASP A 31 31.05 42.19 -15.24
N GLU A 32 29.73 42.02 -15.40
CA GLU A 32 28.76 42.86 -14.66
C GLU A 32 27.29 42.43 -14.84
N HIS A 33 26.67 42.20 -13.68
CA HIS A 33 25.26 42.39 -13.29
C HIS A 33 24.09 41.73 -14.06
N HIS A 34 23.63 40.61 -13.48
CA HIS A 34 22.22 40.53 -13.06
C HIS A 34 22.10 40.18 -11.56
N GLU A 35 21.73 41.22 -10.82
CA GLU A 35 20.96 41.28 -9.58
C GLU A 35 20.61 39.95 -8.87
N GLY A 36 21.12 39.81 -7.64
CA GLY A 36 20.25 39.66 -6.47
C GLY A 36 19.45 38.37 -6.32
N SER A 37 19.78 37.28 -7.01
CA SER A 37 19.19 35.97 -6.71
C SER A 37 19.93 35.35 -5.52
N GLY A 38 19.60 35.80 -4.31
CA GLY A 38 20.28 35.40 -3.07
C GLY A 38 20.36 33.86 -2.90
N PRO A 39 21.27 33.35 -2.05
CA PRO A 39 21.43 31.91 -1.77
C PRO A 39 20.10 31.16 -1.59
N PHE A 40 19.13 31.84 -0.97
CA PHE A 40 17.74 31.42 -0.80
C PHE A 40 17.04 31.01 -2.11
N ARG A 41 17.22 31.71 -3.23
CA ARG A 41 16.56 31.39 -4.51
C ARG A 41 17.13 30.14 -5.18
N ARG A 42 18.40 29.80 -4.90
CA ARG A 42 19.03 28.53 -5.33
C ARG A 42 18.52 27.35 -4.49
N ILE A 43 18.31 27.57 -3.20
CA ILE A 43 17.74 26.58 -2.27
C ILE A 43 16.26 26.31 -2.62
N VAL A 44 15.47 27.36 -2.84
CA VAL A 44 14.07 27.26 -3.27
C VAL A 44 13.95 26.56 -4.64
N GLY A 45 14.89 26.81 -5.56
CA GLY A 45 14.96 26.11 -6.85
C GLY A 45 15.24 24.60 -6.70
N SER A 46 16.15 24.22 -5.81
CA SER A 46 16.41 22.81 -5.49
C SER A 46 15.21 22.12 -4.83
N LEU A 47 14.54 22.80 -3.91
CA LEU A 47 13.32 22.32 -3.24
C LEU A 47 12.18 22.09 -4.24
N SER A 48 12.03 23.01 -5.19
CA SER A 48 11.04 22.89 -6.27
C SER A 48 11.34 21.70 -7.20
N GLY A 49 12.63 21.43 -7.47
CA GLY A 49 13.07 20.25 -8.22
C GLY A 49 12.82 18.93 -7.49
N LEU A 50 13.02 18.90 -6.17
CA LEU A 50 12.69 17.74 -5.34
C LEU A 50 11.17 17.49 -5.27
N LEU A 51 10.36 18.54 -5.09
CA LEU A 51 8.90 18.43 -5.14
C LEU A 51 8.42 17.91 -6.50
N ALA A 52 8.97 18.42 -7.60
CA ALA A 52 8.64 17.93 -8.94
C ALA A 52 9.01 16.44 -9.11
N THR A 53 10.13 16.01 -8.52
CA THR A 53 10.58 14.62 -8.54
C THR A 53 9.67 13.72 -7.69
N ILE A 54 9.28 14.16 -6.49
CA ILE A 54 8.33 13.47 -5.61
C ILE A 54 6.97 13.34 -6.28
N ILE A 55 6.47 14.39 -6.93
CA ILE A 55 5.21 14.38 -7.68
C ILE A 55 5.30 13.44 -8.90
N ALA A 56 6.44 13.40 -9.59
CA ALA A 56 6.67 12.51 -10.73
C ALA A 56 6.75 11.02 -10.33
N ILE A 57 7.43 10.72 -9.21
CA ILE A 57 7.49 9.37 -8.63
C ILE A 57 6.12 8.97 -8.07
N GLY A 58 5.42 9.90 -7.41
CA GLY A 58 4.06 9.71 -6.92
C GLY A 58 3.09 9.37 -8.04
N ARG A 59 3.17 10.06 -9.19
CA ARG A 59 2.33 9.75 -10.37
C ARG A 59 2.51 8.32 -10.87
N THR A 60 3.74 7.88 -11.06
CA THR A 60 4.04 6.53 -11.59
C THR A 60 3.69 5.43 -10.61
N ARG A 61 3.90 5.65 -9.31
CA ARG A 61 3.47 4.71 -8.26
C ARG A 61 1.97 4.70 -8.05
N LEU A 62 1.28 5.84 -8.16
CA LEU A 62 -0.18 5.90 -8.11
C LEU A 62 -0.81 5.20 -9.31
N GLU A 63 -0.20 5.28 -10.48
CA GLU A 63 -0.67 4.58 -11.68
C GLU A 63 -0.58 3.06 -11.51
N LEU A 64 0.52 2.56 -10.92
CA LEU A 64 0.69 1.14 -10.58
C LEU A 64 -0.17 0.71 -9.38
N LEU A 65 -0.22 1.49 -8.30
CA LEU A 65 -1.08 1.25 -7.13
C LEU A 65 -2.54 1.20 -7.53
N THR A 66 -2.99 2.09 -8.42
CA THR A 66 -4.40 2.10 -8.86
C THR A 66 -4.74 0.83 -9.65
N VAL A 67 -3.78 0.27 -10.40
CA VAL A 67 -3.95 -0.98 -11.14
C VAL A 67 -3.90 -2.19 -10.21
N GLU A 68 -2.90 -2.28 -9.33
CA GLU A 68 -2.77 -3.37 -8.35
C GLU A 68 -3.92 -3.39 -7.34
N VAL A 69 -4.33 -2.23 -6.83
CA VAL A 69 -5.50 -2.11 -5.93
C VAL A 69 -6.76 -2.62 -6.62
N ARG A 70 -6.92 -2.38 -7.92
CA ARG A 70 -8.11 -2.83 -8.64
C ARG A 70 -8.17 -4.35 -8.77
N GLU A 71 -7.02 -4.98 -8.96
CA GLU A 71 -6.90 -6.44 -9.11
C GLU A 71 -7.06 -7.15 -7.75
N GLU A 72 -6.53 -6.57 -6.67
CA GLU A 72 -6.57 -7.16 -5.33
C GLU A 72 -7.89 -6.86 -4.59
N VAL A 73 -8.54 -5.72 -4.88
CA VAL A 73 -9.89 -5.41 -4.37
C VAL A 73 -10.91 -6.40 -4.90
N GLN A 74 -10.81 -6.88 -6.14
CA GLN A 74 -11.81 -7.80 -6.68
C GLN A 74 -11.77 -9.17 -5.97
N ARG A 75 -10.56 -9.70 -5.75
CA ARG A 75 -10.37 -10.95 -4.99
C ARG A 75 -10.75 -10.79 -3.52
N THR A 76 -10.39 -9.66 -2.92
CA THR A 76 -10.75 -9.35 -1.53
C THR A 76 -12.26 -9.16 -1.39
N ALA A 77 -12.91 -8.48 -2.33
CA ALA A 77 -14.35 -8.27 -2.35
C ALA A 77 -15.12 -9.58 -2.53
N GLU A 78 -14.63 -10.50 -3.37
CA GLU A 78 -15.22 -11.83 -3.49
C GLU A 78 -15.11 -12.61 -2.18
N LEU A 79 -13.93 -12.62 -1.55
CA LEU A 79 -13.75 -13.25 -0.22
C LEU A 79 -14.64 -12.58 0.85
N LEU A 80 -14.79 -11.26 0.80
CA LEU A 80 -15.63 -10.51 1.72
C LEU A 80 -17.12 -10.81 1.50
N ALA A 81 -17.55 -10.95 0.24
CA ALA A 81 -18.90 -11.33 -0.13
C ALA A 81 -19.21 -12.75 0.36
N TRP A 82 -18.35 -13.72 0.08
CA TRP A 82 -18.49 -15.09 0.61
C TRP A 82 -18.45 -15.13 2.14
N GLY A 83 -17.57 -14.34 2.76
CA GLY A 83 -17.51 -14.19 4.21
C GLY A 83 -18.81 -13.62 4.79
N PHE A 84 -19.40 -12.62 4.14
CA PHE A 84 -20.68 -12.04 4.52
C PHE A 84 -21.84 -13.03 4.37
N VAL A 85 -21.90 -13.74 3.24
CA VAL A 85 -22.88 -14.82 3.02
C VAL A 85 -22.74 -15.90 4.09
N GLY A 86 -21.51 -16.33 4.40
CA GLY A 86 -21.24 -17.29 5.47
C GLY A 86 -21.66 -16.79 6.85
N LEU A 87 -21.44 -15.52 7.16
CA LEU A 87 -21.86 -14.90 8.41
C LEU A 87 -23.39 -14.83 8.55
N LEU A 88 -24.09 -14.48 7.47
CA LEU A 88 -25.56 -14.51 7.43
C LEU A 88 -26.11 -15.93 7.59
N ALA A 89 -25.54 -16.89 6.86
CA ALA A 89 -25.94 -18.29 6.95
C ALA A 89 -25.70 -18.86 8.36
N ALA A 90 -24.57 -18.53 8.98
CA ALA A 90 -24.29 -18.89 10.37
C ALA A 90 -25.31 -18.26 11.32
N GLY A 91 -25.58 -16.95 11.19
CA GLY A 91 -26.59 -16.24 11.98
C GLY A 91 -27.99 -16.87 11.88
N ALA A 92 -28.42 -17.18 10.65
CA ALA A 92 -29.68 -17.87 10.40
C ALA A 92 -29.71 -19.28 11.02
N GLY A 93 -28.61 -20.04 10.92
CA GLY A 93 -28.48 -21.36 11.54
C GLY A 93 -28.59 -21.31 13.07
N ILE A 94 -27.90 -20.36 13.71
CA ILE A 94 -27.97 -20.18 15.17
C ILE A 94 -29.39 -19.78 15.59
N LEU A 95 -30.04 -18.90 14.83
CA LEU A 95 -31.44 -18.54 15.06
C LEU A 95 -32.36 -19.76 14.94
N TYR A 96 -32.17 -20.60 13.93
CA TYR A 96 -32.94 -21.82 13.74
C TYR A 96 -32.75 -22.80 14.90
N VAL A 97 -31.51 -23.00 15.36
CA VAL A 97 -31.20 -23.83 16.54
C VAL A 97 -31.88 -23.29 17.79
N ALA A 98 -31.86 -21.97 18.01
CA ALA A 98 -32.57 -21.35 19.12
C ALA A 98 -34.08 -21.59 19.07
N LEU A 99 -34.70 -21.39 17.91
CA LEU A 99 -36.11 -21.68 17.72
C LEU A 99 -36.40 -23.16 17.96
N ALA A 100 -35.57 -24.08 17.46
CA ALA A 100 -35.72 -25.51 17.69
C ALA A 100 -35.65 -25.85 19.19
N ILE A 101 -34.72 -25.25 19.94
CA ILE A 101 -34.62 -25.42 21.39
C ILE A 101 -35.87 -24.88 22.09
N ILE A 102 -36.32 -23.69 21.72
CA ILE A 102 -37.53 -23.07 22.29
C ILE A 102 -38.76 -23.93 22.04
N PHE A 103 -38.97 -24.39 20.80
CA PHE A 103 -40.09 -25.26 20.44
C PHE A 103 -40.01 -26.62 21.15
N SER A 104 -38.82 -27.22 21.25
CA SER A 104 -38.62 -28.52 21.91
C SER A 104 -38.90 -28.46 23.43
N PHE A 105 -38.57 -27.35 24.10
CA PHE A 105 -38.71 -27.21 25.56
C PHE A 105 -39.92 -26.36 26.00
N TRP A 106 -40.77 -25.97 25.04
CA TRP A 106 -41.91 -25.07 25.22
C TRP A 106 -42.90 -25.53 26.31
N ASN A 107 -43.04 -26.84 26.55
CA ASN A 107 -44.08 -27.35 27.44
C ASN A 107 -43.64 -27.54 28.91
N THR A 108 -42.35 -27.69 29.19
CA THR A 108 -41.90 -28.12 30.53
C THR A 108 -40.85 -27.20 31.16
N HIS A 109 -40.01 -26.51 30.36
CA HIS A 109 -38.88 -25.72 30.89
C HIS A 109 -38.57 -24.46 30.04
N ARG A 110 -39.60 -23.66 29.74
CA ARG A 110 -39.48 -22.46 28.88
C ARG A 110 -38.34 -21.52 29.28
N ILE A 111 -38.17 -21.26 30.59
CA ILE A 111 -37.21 -20.28 31.10
C ILE A 111 -35.76 -20.80 30.98
N LEU A 112 -35.51 -22.08 31.28
CA LEU A 112 -34.17 -22.65 31.13
C LEU A 112 -33.73 -22.69 29.66
N ALA A 113 -34.66 -23.01 28.75
CA ALA A 113 -34.39 -23.02 27.32
C ALA A 113 -34.02 -21.63 26.79
N THR A 114 -34.76 -20.59 27.15
CA THR A 114 -34.46 -19.21 26.72
C THR A 114 -33.16 -18.68 27.33
N VAL A 115 -32.87 -18.97 28.60
CA VAL A 115 -31.61 -18.57 29.24
C VAL A 115 -30.42 -19.27 28.60
N LEU A 116 -30.49 -20.58 28.33
CA LEU A 116 -29.38 -21.32 27.72
C LEU A 116 -29.08 -20.79 26.31
N VAL A 117 -30.13 -20.53 25.52
CA VAL A 117 -30.00 -19.93 24.19
C VAL A 117 -29.40 -18.53 24.29
N ALA A 118 -29.90 -17.68 25.18
CA ALA A 118 -29.40 -16.32 25.36
C ALA A 118 -27.91 -16.32 25.74
N VAL A 119 -27.52 -17.14 26.73
CA VAL A 119 -26.12 -17.30 27.13
C VAL A 119 -25.26 -17.79 25.97
N GLY A 120 -25.75 -18.75 25.18
CA GLY A 120 -25.07 -19.23 23.98
C GLY A 120 -24.82 -18.13 22.95
N PHE A 121 -25.82 -17.30 22.67
CA PHE A 121 -25.69 -16.15 21.77
C PHE A 121 -24.72 -15.10 22.31
N PHE A 122 -24.79 -14.76 23.60
CA PHE A 122 -23.87 -13.81 24.22
C PHE A 122 -22.42 -14.32 24.21
N ALA A 123 -22.21 -15.61 24.49
CA ALA A 123 -20.89 -16.23 24.43
C ALA A 123 -20.34 -16.20 22.99
N LEU A 124 -21.17 -16.54 22.01
CA LEU A 124 -20.77 -16.49 20.60
C LEU A 124 -20.44 -15.06 20.15
N ALA A 125 -21.24 -14.08 20.55
CA ALA A 125 -20.99 -12.67 20.27
C ALA A 125 -19.67 -12.18 20.91
N ALA A 126 -19.39 -12.60 22.15
CA ALA A 126 -18.15 -12.27 22.83
C ALA A 126 -16.92 -12.86 22.11
N ILE A 127 -16.98 -14.14 21.73
CA ILE A 127 -15.91 -14.82 20.98
C ILE A 127 -15.70 -14.13 19.62
N ALA A 128 -16.78 -13.89 18.87
CA ALA A 128 -16.72 -13.18 17.59
C ALA A 128 -16.12 -11.78 17.74
N GLY A 129 -16.49 -11.04 18.79
CA GLY A 129 -15.93 -9.72 19.10
C GLY A 129 -14.45 -9.75 19.44
N ILE A 130 -13.98 -10.75 20.21
CA ILE A 130 -12.57 -10.93 20.53
C ILE A 130 -11.76 -11.26 19.27
N LEU A 131 -12.24 -12.20 18.46
CA LEU A 131 -11.59 -12.57 17.19
C LEU A 131 -11.54 -11.39 16.22
N ALA A 132 -12.64 -10.64 16.09
CA ALA A 132 -12.68 -9.45 15.25
C ALA A 132 -11.68 -8.39 15.73
N ARG A 133 -11.60 -8.13 17.04
CA ARG A 133 -10.62 -7.20 17.61
C ARG A 133 -9.17 -7.65 17.39
N ALA A 134 -8.89 -8.95 17.52
CA ALA A 134 -7.55 -9.49 17.27
C ALA A 134 -7.14 -9.26 15.80
N ARG A 135 -8.04 -9.55 14.86
CA ARG A 135 -7.81 -9.35 13.42
C ARG A 135 -7.62 -7.87 13.05
N LEU A 136 -8.41 -6.97 13.64
CA LEU A 136 -8.29 -5.52 13.42
C LEU A 136 -6.99 -4.95 13.98
N ARG A 137 -6.53 -5.45 15.14
CA ARG A 137 -5.26 -5.03 15.73
C ARG A 137 -4.07 -5.37 14.83
N ASP A 138 -4.04 -6.57 14.26
CA ASP A 138 -2.97 -6.98 13.32
C ASP A 138 -2.89 -6.03 12.12
N GLN A 139 -4.02 -5.70 11.47
CA GLN A 139 -3.99 -4.75 10.35
C GLN A 139 -3.58 -3.34 10.75
N SER A 140 -4.06 -2.85 11.90
CA SER A 140 -3.70 -1.51 12.38
C SER A 140 -2.21 -1.38 12.69
N GLN A 141 -1.52 -2.47 13.07
CA GLN A 141 -0.10 -2.45 13.38
C GLN A 141 0.76 -2.22 12.12
N PHE A 142 0.36 -2.78 10.97
CA PHE A 142 1.07 -2.54 9.71
C PHE A 142 0.94 -1.09 9.24
N LEU A 143 -0.28 -0.53 9.28
CA LEU A 143 -0.50 0.88 8.92
C LEU A 143 0.16 1.85 9.90
N GLN A 144 0.15 1.54 11.19
CA GLN A 144 0.85 2.34 12.19
C GLN A 144 2.37 2.27 12.02
N ALA A 145 2.93 1.12 11.64
CA ALA A 145 4.35 1.02 11.31
C ALA A 145 4.71 1.88 10.09
N THR A 146 3.88 1.87 9.04
CA THR A 146 4.10 2.74 7.87
C THR A 146 3.89 4.22 8.18
N LEU A 147 2.90 4.57 8.99
CA LEU A 147 2.67 5.96 9.43
C LEU A 147 3.78 6.46 10.37
N ALA A 148 4.32 5.60 11.22
CA ALA A 148 5.47 5.93 12.08
C ALA A 148 6.73 6.19 11.25
N GLU A 149 6.92 5.41 10.17
CA GLU A 149 8.03 5.64 9.25
C GLU A 149 7.81 6.92 8.41
N LEU A 150 6.58 7.21 7.99
CA LEU A 150 6.24 8.48 7.34
C LEU A 150 6.46 9.70 8.25
N ALA A 151 6.17 9.57 9.56
CA ALA A 151 6.41 10.61 10.54
C ALA A 151 7.92 10.84 10.76
N ARG A 152 8.73 9.78 10.72
CA ARG A 152 10.20 9.87 10.72
C ARG A 152 10.73 10.60 9.49
N ASP A 153 10.20 10.27 8.31
CA ASP A 153 10.56 10.97 7.07
C ASP A 153 10.17 12.46 7.14
N GLU A 154 9.04 12.79 7.77
CA GLU A 154 8.65 14.19 8.01
C GLU A 154 9.62 14.92 8.96
N GLU A 155 10.03 14.28 10.06
CA GLU A 155 10.96 14.85 11.04
C GLU A 155 12.35 15.09 10.43
N GLU A 156 12.87 14.19 9.59
CA GLU A 156 14.12 14.41 8.86
C GLU A 156 14.02 15.55 7.83
N LEU A 157 12.87 15.70 7.17
CA LEU A 157 12.63 16.81 6.24
C LEU A 157 12.45 18.15 6.96
N ARG A 158 11.82 18.17 8.14
CA ARG A 158 11.67 19.36 8.99
C ARG A 158 12.99 19.77 9.66
N GLY A 159 13.78 18.81 10.14
CA GLY A 159 15.12 19.06 10.71
C GLY A 159 16.15 19.52 9.67
N ARG A 160 15.88 19.28 8.38
CA ARG A 160 16.67 19.77 7.25
C ARG A 160 16.14 21.09 6.65
N SER A 161 15.23 21.76 7.35
CA SER A 161 14.84 23.15 7.05
C SER A 161 15.62 24.11 7.96
N PRO A 162 16.50 24.98 7.42
CA PRO A 162 17.11 26.08 8.17
C PRO A 162 16.13 27.23 8.44
#